data_AF-A0A8J8NBQ7-F1
#
_entry.id   AF-A0A8J8NBQ7-F1
#
_cell.length_a   1.000
_cell.length_b   1.000
_cell.length_c   1.000
_cell.angle_alpha   90.00
_cell.angle_beta   90.00
_cell.angle_gamma   90.00
#
_symmetry.space_group_name_H-M   'P 1'
#
loop_
_entity.id
_entity.type
_entity.pdbx_description
1 polymer ?
#
loop_
_entity_poly.entity_id
_entity_poly.type
_entity_poly.pdbx_seq_one_letter_code
_entity_poly.pdbx_strand_id
1 'polypeptide(L)'
;MPRSKHAIAWVNAQRNMCLEELYSLVPSTNRGLINETAVRLAASATAIQTDIASLSIADRKQAILMAKQFVNHLGISTNAVIPSLSDIELNESIEIGHRLLQITSHRGEPIRYYASIPGAGLIDNCIADGLSDSSVVEIKSGLRPFRSEDIRQGLVYAALIQLCRSGSNAKTLCLINPRQGCISEVSFDQVVMRAGGLGWLEFMQRFEIYVTNPTSFLPQGPIILLQQMKSICISSILHAPQINGIQKETRMQNTQFADKRTFDAKVDVTTIYF
;
A
#
# COMPACT_ATOMS: atom_id res chain seq x y z
N MET A 1 -17.87 -9.43 -12.44
CA MET A 1 -17.03 -10.62 -12.24
C MET A 1 -17.52 -11.42 -11.03
N PRO A 2 -18.15 -12.58 -11.22
CA PRO A 2 -18.60 -13.44 -10.11
C PRO A 2 -17.43 -13.99 -9.27
N ARG A 3 -16.29 -14.30 -9.91
CA ARG A 3 -15.14 -14.99 -9.29
C ARG A 3 -14.33 -14.15 -8.30
N SER A 4 -14.29 -12.82 -8.46
CA SER A 4 -13.60 -11.95 -7.49
C SER A 4 -14.26 -11.97 -6.11
N LYS A 5 -15.59 -12.16 -6.06
CA LYS A 5 -16.34 -12.33 -4.79
C LYS A 5 -15.96 -13.62 -4.06
N HIS A 6 -15.68 -14.70 -4.80
CA HIS A 6 -15.22 -15.96 -4.21
C HIS A 6 -13.79 -15.84 -3.66
N ALA A 7 -12.88 -15.19 -4.39
CA ALA A 7 -11.53 -14.97 -3.93
C ALA A 7 -11.50 -14.13 -2.63
N ILE A 8 -12.27 -13.03 -2.57
CA ILE A 8 -12.29 -12.20 -1.36
C ILE A 8 -12.99 -12.87 -0.18
N ALA A 9 -14.04 -13.66 -0.42
CA ALA A 9 -14.67 -14.46 0.63
C ALA A 9 -13.68 -15.49 1.20
N TRP A 10 -12.92 -16.16 0.33
CA TRP A 10 -11.87 -17.08 0.74
C TRP A 10 -10.77 -16.39 1.55
N VAL A 11 -10.24 -15.24 1.09
CA VAL A 11 -9.22 -14.47 1.84
C VAL A 11 -9.72 -14.03 3.21
N ASN A 12 -10.97 -13.57 3.30
CA ASN A 12 -11.58 -13.21 4.59
C ASN A 12 -11.83 -14.41 5.50
N ALA A 13 -12.01 -15.62 4.94
CA ALA A 13 -12.10 -16.86 5.70
C ALA A 13 -10.73 -17.36 6.19
N GLN A 14 -9.62 -16.89 5.61
CA GLN A 14 -8.25 -17.16 6.09
C GLN A 14 -7.77 -16.16 7.16
N ARG A 15 -8.64 -15.27 7.66
CA ARG A 15 -8.25 -14.28 8.68
C ARG A 15 -7.95 -14.98 10.00
N ASN A 16 -6.78 -14.69 10.55
CA ASN A 16 -6.41 -15.01 11.91
C ASN A 16 -6.71 -13.79 12.79
N MET A 17 -7.50 -14.00 13.85
CA MET A 17 -7.77 -12.97 14.85
C MET A 17 -6.62 -13.00 15.88
N CYS A 18 -5.91 -11.88 15.99
CA CYS A 18 -4.81 -11.69 16.93
C CYS A 18 -5.24 -10.85 18.13
N LEU A 19 -6.19 -9.94 17.96
CA LEU A 19 -6.65 -8.98 18.96
C LEU A 19 -8.16 -8.77 18.83
N GLU A 20 -8.80 -8.31 19.91
CA GLU A 20 -10.21 -7.88 19.89
C GLU A 20 -10.40 -6.62 19.04
N GLU A 21 -11.60 -6.39 18.52
CA GLU A 21 -11.91 -5.21 17.70
C GLU A 21 -11.77 -3.90 18.50
N LEU A 22 -11.12 -2.91 17.87
CA LEU A 22 -11.00 -1.55 18.39
C LEU A 22 -12.09 -0.65 17.78
N TYR A 23 -13.04 -0.23 18.62
CA TYR A 23 -14.07 0.72 18.23
C TYR A 23 -13.54 2.17 18.31
N SER A 24 -13.83 2.93 17.26
CA SER A 24 -13.46 4.34 17.17
C SER A 24 -14.46 5.20 17.94
N LEU A 25 -13.95 6.05 18.84
CA LEU A 25 -14.77 7.01 19.58
C LEU A 25 -14.92 8.34 18.83
N VAL A 26 -14.22 8.49 17.70
CA VAL A 26 -14.15 9.72 16.93
C VAL A 26 -15.04 9.66 15.67
N PRO A 27 -15.50 10.83 15.15
CA PRO A 27 -16.28 10.88 13.93
C PRO A 27 -15.56 10.28 12.72
N SER A 28 -16.34 9.72 11.78
CA SER A 28 -15.77 9.07 10.59
C SER A 28 -15.01 10.01 9.66
N THR A 29 -15.23 11.32 9.75
CA THR A 29 -14.61 12.35 8.90
C THR A 29 -13.10 12.40 9.04
N ASN A 30 -12.56 12.11 10.23
CA ASN A 30 -11.12 12.20 10.50
C ASN A 30 -10.41 10.84 10.51
N ARG A 31 -11.14 9.74 10.29
CA ARG A 31 -10.57 8.38 10.34
C ARG A 31 -9.45 8.17 9.34
N GLY A 32 -9.51 8.81 8.16
CA GLY A 32 -8.43 8.78 7.18
C GLY A 32 -7.11 9.28 7.76
N LEU A 33 -7.13 10.45 8.40
CA LEU A 33 -5.96 11.05 9.04
C LEU A 33 -5.48 10.22 10.25
N ILE A 34 -6.40 9.73 11.07
CA ILE A 34 -6.08 8.93 12.26
C ILE A 34 -5.37 7.63 11.88
N ASN A 35 -5.91 6.94 10.87
CA ASN A 35 -5.38 5.69 10.36
C ASN A 35 -4.00 5.88 9.74
N GLU A 36 -3.85 6.90 8.89
CA GLU A 36 -2.58 7.19 8.24
C GLU A 36 -1.51 7.61 9.27
N THR A 37 -1.90 8.42 10.26
CA THR A 37 -0.99 8.80 11.36
C THR A 37 -0.54 7.56 12.13
N ALA A 38 -1.43 6.59 12.38
CA ALA A 38 -1.08 5.35 13.08
C ALA A 38 0.00 4.54 12.33
N VAL A 39 -0.15 4.39 11.01
CA VAL A 39 0.84 3.67 10.18
C VAL A 39 2.17 4.41 10.18
N ARG A 40 2.18 5.74 10.11
CA ARG A 40 3.41 6.55 10.16
C ARG A 40 4.12 6.51 11.51
N LEU A 41 3.36 6.47 12.61
CA LEU A 41 3.93 6.28 13.94
C LEU A 41 4.58 4.90 14.05
N ALA A 42 3.90 3.84 13.60
CA ALA A 42 4.46 2.49 13.58
C ALA A 42 5.71 2.39 12.69
N ALA A 43 5.69 3.02 11.51
CA ALA A 43 6.84 3.08 10.61
C ALA A 43 8.03 3.81 11.26
N SER A 44 7.79 4.94 11.92
CA SER A 44 8.83 5.72 12.61
C SER A 44 9.44 4.93 13.77
N ALA A 45 8.58 4.31 14.60
CA ALA A 45 8.99 3.47 15.72
C ALA A 45 9.82 2.27 15.26
N THR A 46 9.41 1.61 14.16
CA THR A 46 10.17 0.50 13.56
C THR A 46 11.53 0.96 13.04
N ALA A 47 11.59 2.10 12.36
CA ALA A 47 12.81 2.63 11.75
C ALA A 47 13.91 2.94 12.79
N ILE A 48 13.52 3.40 13.98
CA ILE A 48 14.46 3.72 15.06
C ILE A 48 14.47 2.67 16.19
N GLN A 49 13.82 1.51 15.97
CA GLN A 49 13.75 0.37 16.89
C GLN A 49 13.29 0.76 18.30
N THR A 50 12.19 1.50 18.39
CA THR A 50 11.61 1.95 19.65
C THR A 50 10.11 1.68 19.71
N ASP A 51 9.52 1.97 20.87
CA ASP A 51 8.09 1.98 21.07
C ASP A 51 7.48 3.33 20.62
N ILE A 52 6.26 3.32 20.06
CA ILE A 52 5.52 4.54 19.69
C ILE A 52 5.42 5.54 20.85
N ALA A 53 5.17 5.06 22.07
CA ALA A 53 5.13 5.88 23.28
C ALA A 53 6.47 6.57 23.58
N SER A 54 7.58 6.02 23.09
CA SER A 54 8.93 6.57 23.24
C SER A 54 9.36 7.50 22.09
N LEU A 55 8.54 7.65 21.05
CA LEU A 55 8.81 8.61 19.96
C LEU A 55 8.87 10.04 20.47
N SER A 56 9.86 10.80 19.98
CA SER A 56 10.01 12.21 20.32
C SER A 56 8.81 13.04 19.84
N ILE A 57 8.60 14.20 20.44
CA ILE A 57 7.56 15.14 20.00
C ILE A 57 7.79 15.54 18.53
N ALA A 58 9.05 15.66 18.10
CA ALA A 58 9.39 15.98 16.72
C ALA A 58 8.96 14.86 15.75
N ASP A 59 9.24 13.60 16.09
CA ASP A 59 8.87 12.44 15.25
C ASP A 59 7.35 12.31 15.13
N ARG A 60 6.62 12.47 16.24
CA ARG A 60 5.15 12.45 16.23
C ARG A 60 4.57 13.57 15.36
N LYS A 61 5.11 14.80 15.48
CA LYS A 61 4.71 15.93 14.63
C LYS A 61 4.97 15.66 13.16
N GLN A 62 6.12 15.06 12.84
CA GLN A 62 6.46 14.69 11.47
C GLN A 62 5.52 13.62 10.91
N ALA A 63 5.21 12.57 11.68
CA ALA A 63 4.25 11.55 11.30
C ALA A 63 2.86 12.15 10.99
N ILE A 64 2.36 13.05 11.85
CA ILE A 64 1.09 13.77 11.63
C ILE A 64 1.15 14.64 10.37
N LEU A 65 2.25 15.37 10.16
CA LEU A 65 2.41 16.23 8.98
C LEU A 65 2.35 15.43 7.68
N MET A 66 3.10 14.33 7.61
CA MET A 66 3.10 13.49 6.41
C MET A 66 1.74 12.80 6.22
N ALA A 67 1.05 12.43 7.30
CA ALA A 67 -0.31 11.88 7.20
C ALA A 67 -1.30 12.91 6.63
N LYS A 68 -1.21 14.17 7.07
CA LYS A 68 -2.01 15.26 6.51
C LYS A 68 -1.72 15.48 5.03
N GLN A 69 -0.45 15.49 4.64
CA GLN A 69 -0.05 15.62 3.23
C GLN A 69 -0.65 14.50 2.37
N PHE A 70 -0.58 13.26 2.86
CA PHE A 70 -1.16 12.11 2.18
C PHE A 70 -2.68 12.20 2.04
N VAL A 71 -3.40 12.44 3.14
CA VAL A 71 -4.88 12.52 3.10
C VAL A 71 -5.35 13.72 2.28
N ASN A 72 -4.65 14.86 2.36
CA ASN A 72 -4.91 16.00 1.48
C ASN A 72 -4.75 15.61 0.01
N HIS A 73 -3.72 14.82 -0.33
CA HIS A 73 -3.49 14.36 -1.70
C HIS A 73 -4.62 13.43 -2.19
N LEU A 74 -5.10 12.52 -1.33
CA LEU A 74 -6.25 11.68 -1.66
C LEU A 74 -7.56 12.49 -1.77
N GLY A 75 -7.64 13.62 -1.07
CA GLY A 75 -8.77 14.55 -1.01
C GLY A 75 -8.68 15.76 -1.94
N ILE A 76 -7.73 15.79 -2.89
CA ILE A 76 -7.63 16.82 -3.94
C ILE A 76 -8.93 16.76 -4.76
N SER A 77 -9.93 17.62 -4.62
CA SER A 77 -9.91 18.99 -4.10
C SER A 77 -11.13 19.27 -3.24
N THR A 78 -10.97 19.28 -1.93
CA THR A 78 -11.83 20.12 -1.08
C THR A 78 -10.93 21.12 -0.38
N ASN A 79 -11.27 22.41 -0.44
CA ASN A 79 -10.63 23.49 0.32
C ASN A 79 -10.81 23.33 1.85
N ALA A 80 -11.17 22.13 2.32
CA ALA A 80 -11.31 21.81 3.72
C ALA A 80 -9.91 21.67 4.31
N VAL A 81 -9.53 22.64 5.14
CA VAL A 81 -8.38 22.53 6.02
C VAL A 81 -8.58 21.28 6.86
N ILE A 82 -7.78 20.21 6.63
CA ILE A 82 -7.81 19.05 7.51
C ILE A 82 -7.39 19.53 8.91
N PRO A 83 -8.27 19.43 9.91
CA PRO A 83 -7.98 19.93 11.25
C PRO A 83 -6.77 19.20 11.85
N SER A 84 -6.10 19.84 12.81
CA SER A 84 -5.19 19.12 13.71
C SER A 84 -5.92 17.99 14.40
N LEU A 85 -5.23 16.87 14.63
CA LEU A 85 -5.72 15.84 15.52
C LEU A 85 -5.91 16.43 16.91
N SER A 86 -7.08 16.22 17.50
CA SER A 86 -7.30 16.35 18.94
C SER A 86 -6.54 15.28 19.71
N ASP A 87 -6.41 15.44 21.03
CA ASP A 87 -5.73 14.47 21.88
C ASP A 87 -6.38 13.09 21.82
N ILE A 88 -7.72 13.03 21.73
CA ILE A 88 -8.47 11.77 21.60
C ILE A 88 -8.12 11.07 20.29
N GLU A 89 -8.07 11.81 19.18
CA GLU A 89 -7.74 11.26 17.87
C GLU A 89 -6.26 10.82 17.78
N LEU A 90 -5.35 11.56 18.41
CA LEU A 90 -3.95 11.18 18.51
C LEU A 90 -3.77 9.91 19.35
N ASN A 91 -4.47 9.80 20.49
CA ASN A 91 -4.46 8.59 21.31
C ASN A 91 -5.00 7.38 20.54
N GLU A 92 -6.06 7.57 19.75
CA GLU A 92 -6.57 6.51 18.86
C GLU A 92 -5.54 6.11 17.79
N SER A 93 -4.82 7.07 17.19
CA SER A 93 -3.72 6.77 16.26
C SER A 93 -2.59 5.97 16.92
N ILE A 94 -2.22 6.34 18.15
CA ILE A 94 -1.17 5.64 18.92
C ILE A 94 -1.61 4.19 19.17
N GLU A 95 -2.83 3.98 19.64
CA GLU A 95 -3.39 2.64 19.90
C GLU A 95 -3.41 1.77 18.63
N ILE A 96 -3.88 2.29 17.50
CA ILE A 96 -3.85 1.56 16.23
C ILE A 96 -2.43 1.21 15.82
N GLY A 97 -1.48 2.13 16.03
CA GLY A 97 -0.07 1.91 15.74
C GLY A 97 0.54 0.81 16.59
N HIS A 98 0.26 0.78 17.89
CA HIS A 98 0.70 -0.29 18.79
C HIS A 98 0.15 -1.64 18.36
N ARG A 99 -1.14 -1.69 18.04
CA ARG A 99 -1.78 -2.92 17.58
C ARG A 99 -1.21 -3.42 16.26
N LEU A 100 -0.86 -2.50 15.35
CA LEU A 100 -0.14 -2.84 14.12
C LEU A 100 1.22 -3.45 14.43
N LEU A 101 2.03 -2.83 15.30
CA LEU A 101 3.33 -3.38 15.71
C LEU A 101 3.19 -4.74 16.42
N GLN A 102 2.15 -4.91 17.24
CA GLN A 102 1.87 -6.18 17.89
C GLN A 102 1.56 -7.25 16.84
N ILE A 103 0.64 -7.02 15.91
CA ILE A 103 0.30 -7.99 14.87
C ILE A 103 1.54 -8.34 14.01
N THR A 104 2.34 -7.35 13.63
CA THR A 104 3.50 -7.56 12.77
C THR A 104 4.65 -8.26 13.49
N SER A 105 4.82 -8.03 14.80
CA SER A 105 5.81 -8.76 15.60
C SER A 105 5.52 -10.27 15.68
N HIS A 106 4.24 -10.67 15.73
CA HIS A 106 3.85 -12.09 15.73
C HIS A 106 4.13 -12.77 14.38
N ARG A 107 4.23 -12.01 13.29
CA ARG A 107 4.55 -12.55 11.96
C ARG A 107 6.01 -13.01 11.85
N GLY A 108 6.91 -12.45 12.66
CA GLY A 108 8.33 -12.86 12.68
C GLY A 108 9.15 -12.40 11.48
N GLU A 109 8.60 -11.56 10.61
CA GLU A 109 9.29 -10.98 9.45
C GLU A 109 9.22 -9.46 9.50
N PRO A 110 10.36 -8.75 9.37
CA PRO A 110 10.40 -7.30 9.41
C PRO A 110 9.67 -6.70 8.21
N ILE A 111 8.97 -5.58 8.46
CA ILE A 111 8.22 -4.85 7.43
C ILE A 111 8.94 -3.53 7.15
N ARG A 112 9.29 -3.34 5.90
CA ARG A 112 9.72 -2.05 5.36
C ARG A 112 8.47 -1.28 4.92
N TYR A 113 8.03 -0.37 5.78
CA TYR A 113 6.88 0.50 5.51
C TYR A 113 7.13 1.48 4.37
N TYR A 114 6.06 1.85 3.66
CA TYR A 114 6.08 2.84 2.57
C TYR A 114 7.16 2.53 1.52
N ALA A 115 7.27 1.27 1.12
CA ALA A 115 8.30 0.84 0.21
C ALA A 115 7.97 1.29 -1.23
N SER A 116 8.90 2.02 -1.85
CA SER A 116 8.78 2.41 -3.26
C SER A 116 8.93 1.18 -4.15
N ILE A 117 8.00 1.04 -5.09
CA ILE A 117 7.98 0.03 -6.13
C ILE A 117 8.09 0.76 -7.48
N PRO A 118 9.08 0.42 -8.31
CA PRO A 118 9.21 1.00 -9.65
C PRO A 118 7.98 0.67 -10.51
N GLY A 119 7.56 1.64 -11.31
CA GLY A 119 6.50 1.48 -12.29
C GLY A 119 6.96 0.70 -13.53
N ALA A 120 5.99 0.27 -14.32
CA ALA A 120 6.22 -0.41 -15.60
C ALA A 120 5.13 -0.04 -16.62
N GLY A 121 5.56 0.37 -17.82
CA GLY A 121 4.67 0.71 -18.92
C GLY A 121 3.67 1.81 -18.55
N LEU A 122 2.38 1.49 -18.52
CA LEU A 122 1.30 2.44 -18.18
C LEU A 122 1.13 2.72 -16.69
N ILE A 123 1.87 2.04 -15.82
CA ILE A 123 1.81 2.21 -14.37
C ILE A 123 3.05 2.98 -13.90
N ASP A 124 2.83 4.14 -13.27
CA ASP A 124 3.87 4.92 -12.63
C ASP A 124 4.42 4.22 -11.38
N ASN A 125 5.52 4.76 -10.84
CA ASN A 125 6.05 4.34 -9.55
C ASN A 125 4.95 4.42 -8.47
N CYS A 126 4.92 3.41 -7.60
CA CYS A 126 3.96 3.34 -6.51
C CYS A 126 4.67 3.08 -5.17
N ILE A 127 3.91 3.19 -4.09
CA ILE A 127 4.34 3.01 -2.71
C ILE A 127 3.37 1.99 -2.11
N ALA A 128 3.90 0.83 -1.70
CA ALA A 128 3.13 -0.14 -0.92
C ALA A 128 3.14 0.25 0.56
N ASP A 129 2.07 -0.10 1.29
CA ASP A 129 1.99 0.13 2.74
C ASP A 129 3.17 -0.53 3.47
N GLY A 130 3.54 -1.74 3.05
CA GLY A 130 4.79 -2.37 3.47
C GLY A 130 5.26 -3.49 2.55
N LEU A 131 6.54 -3.81 2.65
CA LEU A 131 7.16 -4.99 2.03
C LEU A 131 7.98 -5.75 3.06
N SER A 132 7.98 -7.07 2.94
CA SER A 132 8.89 -7.98 3.65
C SER A 132 9.61 -8.85 2.63
N ASP A 133 10.46 -9.76 3.10
CA ASP A 133 11.21 -10.67 2.22
C ASP A 133 10.27 -11.58 1.41
N SER A 134 9.17 -12.03 2.02
CA SER A 134 8.23 -12.97 1.41
C SER A 134 6.88 -12.36 1.03
N SER A 135 6.49 -11.20 1.58
CA SER A 135 5.15 -10.63 1.37
C SER A 135 5.13 -9.19 0.87
N VAL A 136 4.13 -8.90 0.03
CA VAL A 136 3.53 -7.57 -0.07
C VAL A 136 2.56 -7.39 1.08
N VAL A 137 2.73 -6.31 1.85
CA VAL A 137 1.88 -6.00 3.00
C VAL A 137 0.94 -4.85 2.66
N GLU A 138 -0.35 -5.06 2.89
CA GLU A 138 -1.38 -4.04 2.75
C GLU A 138 -2.08 -3.84 4.11
N ILE A 139 -2.17 -2.59 4.57
CA ILE A 139 -2.65 -2.24 5.92
C ILE A 139 -3.98 -1.51 5.79
N LYS A 140 -5.01 -2.08 6.41
CA LYS A 140 -6.38 -1.52 6.41
C LYS A 140 -6.79 -1.15 7.81
N SER A 141 -7.30 0.05 8.01
CA SER A 141 -7.65 0.51 9.36
C SER A 141 -9.13 0.88 9.45
N GLY A 142 -10.01 0.01 8.93
CA GLY A 142 -11.47 0.19 8.97
C GLY A 142 -12.18 -0.98 9.66
N LEU A 143 -13.45 -0.80 10.02
CA LEU A 143 -14.27 -1.87 10.64
C LEU A 143 -14.86 -2.86 9.61
N ARG A 144 -14.44 -2.75 8.35
CA ARG A 144 -14.94 -3.57 7.26
C ARG A 144 -13.99 -4.75 7.01
N PRO A 145 -14.51 -5.93 6.60
CA PRO A 145 -13.66 -6.98 6.06
C PRO A 145 -12.82 -6.51 4.87
N PHE A 146 -11.78 -7.26 4.53
CA PHE A 146 -10.98 -7.00 3.34
C PHE A 146 -11.86 -7.01 2.09
N ARG A 147 -11.52 -6.19 1.10
CA ARG A 147 -12.24 -6.02 -0.15
C ARG A 147 -11.44 -6.51 -1.36
N SER A 148 -12.12 -6.67 -2.49
CA SER A 148 -11.48 -7.00 -3.76
C SER A 148 -10.45 -5.97 -4.21
N GLU A 149 -10.62 -4.71 -3.82
CA GLU A 149 -9.66 -3.63 -4.10
C GLU A 149 -8.32 -3.92 -3.44
N ASP A 150 -8.35 -4.36 -2.19
CA ASP A 150 -7.17 -4.65 -1.38
C ASP A 150 -6.33 -5.79 -2.00
N ILE A 151 -7.01 -6.82 -2.50
CA ILE A 151 -6.36 -7.90 -3.26
C ILE A 151 -5.74 -7.37 -4.56
N ARG A 152 -6.47 -6.54 -5.29
CA ARG A 152 -5.98 -5.99 -6.57
C ARG A 152 -4.75 -5.11 -6.37
N GLN A 153 -4.72 -4.28 -5.33
CA GLN A 153 -3.55 -3.50 -4.95
C GLN A 153 -2.33 -4.40 -4.72
N GLY A 154 -2.49 -5.43 -3.87
CA GLY A 154 -1.43 -6.40 -3.59
C GLY A 154 -0.90 -7.13 -4.84
N LEU A 155 -1.79 -7.55 -5.74
CA LEU A 155 -1.41 -8.21 -7.00
C LEU A 155 -0.64 -7.27 -7.93
N VAL A 156 -1.05 -6.00 -8.03
CA VAL A 156 -0.35 -5.00 -8.84
C VAL A 156 1.06 -4.77 -8.29
N TYR A 157 1.20 -4.58 -6.98
CA TYR A 157 2.50 -4.41 -6.34
C TYR A 157 3.43 -5.60 -6.57
N ALA A 158 2.92 -6.82 -6.37
CA ALA A 158 3.70 -8.03 -6.61
C ALA A 158 4.15 -8.18 -8.07
N ALA A 159 3.25 -7.86 -9.01
CA ALA A 159 3.56 -7.92 -10.43
C ALA A 159 4.64 -6.90 -10.83
N LEU A 160 4.54 -5.66 -10.35
CA LEU A 160 5.54 -4.63 -10.60
C LEU A 160 6.90 -4.98 -10.02
N ILE A 161 6.94 -5.49 -8.77
CA ILE A 161 8.18 -5.97 -8.13
C ILE A 161 8.88 -7.02 -9.01
N GLN A 162 8.11 -7.98 -9.53
CA GLN A 162 8.65 -9.04 -10.37
C GLN A 162 9.11 -8.54 -11.74
N LEU A 163 8.34 -7.65 -12.39
CA LEU A 163 8.71 -7.07 -13.69
C LEU A 163 9.97 -6.20 -13.60
N CYS A 164 10.03 -5.34 -12.59
CA CYS A 164 11.12 -4.39 -12.40
C CYS A 164 12.34 -5.01 -11.68
N ARG A 165 12.29 -6.31 -11.37
CA ARG A 165 13.35 -7.06 -10.66
C ARG A 165 13.83 -6.34 -9.40
N SER A 166 12.90 -5.79 -8.63
CA SER A 166 13.19 -4.86 -7.52
C SER A 166 13.78 -5.52 -6.27
N GLY A 167 14.41 -6.70 -6.41
CA GLY A 167 15.13 -7.41 -5.35
C GLY A 167 14.26 -8.17 -4.34
N SER A 168 12.95 -7.90 -4.26
CA SER A 168 12.02 -8.65 -3.41
C SER A 168 11.51 -9.90 -4.13
N ASN A 169 11.42 -11.01 -3.40
CA ASN A 169 10.86 -12.29 -3.87
C ASN A 169 9.48 -12.53 -3.24
N ALA A 170 8.66 -11.48 -3.17
CA ALA A 170 7.35 -11.56 -2.57
C ALA A 170 6.49 -12.63 -3.27
N LYS A 171 6.02 -13.62 -2.51
CA LYS A 171 5.18 -14.75 -2.95
C LYS A 171 3.79 -14.69 -2.35
N THR A 172 3.62 -13.91 -1.30
CA THR A 172 2.40 -13.81 -0.51
C THR A 172 1.87 -12.39 -0.42
N LEU A 173 0.56 -12.27 -0.31
CA LEU A 173 -0.16 -11.07 0.08
C LEU A 173 -0.49 -11.18 1.57
N CYS A 174 -0.01 -10.22 2.35
CA CYS A 174 -0.31 -10.07 3.76
C CYS A 174 -1.25 -8.88 3.95
N LEU A 175 -2.52 -9.15 4.26
CA LEU A 175 -3.50 -8.14 4.59
C LEU A 175 -3.58 -8.00 6.11
N ILE A 176 -3.35 -6.80 6.63
CA ILE A 176 -3.40 -6.51 8.06
C ILE A 176 -4.52 -5.54 8.34
N ASN A 177 -5.33 -5.79 9.37
CA ASN A 177 -6.26 -4.81 9.88
C ASN A 177 -6.08 -4.61 11.40
N PRO A 178 -5.32 -3.60 11.85
CA PRO A 178 -5.08 -3.39 13.27
C PRO A 178 -6.34 -3.01 14.03
N ARG A 179 -7.35 -2.41 13.39
CA ARG A 179 -8.63 -2.13 14.08
C ARG A 179 -9.43 -3.39 14.33
N GLN A 180 -9.55 -4.26 13.34
CA GLN A 180 -10.21 -5.56 13.54
C GLN A 180 -9.32 -6.55 14.30
N GLY A 181 -8.05 -6.22 14.53
CA GLY A 181 -7.12 -7.11 15.21
C GLY A 181 -6.80 -8.36 14.42
N CYS A 182 -6.85 -8.31 13.08
CA CYS A 182 -6.71 -9.50 12.24
C CYS A 182 -5.64 -9.39 11.17
N ILE A 183 -5.13 -10.53 10.74
CA ILE A 183 -4.17 -10.70 9.65
C ILE A 183 -4.63 -11.83 8.73
N SER A 184 -4.39 -11.71 7.43
CA SER A 184 -4.58 -12.78 6.45
C SER A 184 -3.37 -12.82 5.53
N GLU A 185 -2.70 -13.97 5.47
CA GLU A 185 -1.52 -14.17 4.62
C GLU A 185 -1.80 -15.31 3.64
N VAL A 186 -1.77 -15.01 2.35
CA VAL A 186 -2.18 -15.92 1.27
C VAL A 186 -1.20 -15.84 0.11
N SER A 187 -0.93 -16.94 -0.58
CA SER A 187 -0.03 -16.91 -1.74
C SER A 187 -0.69 -16.25 -2.95
N PHE A 188 0.09 -15.53 -3.77
CA PHE A 188 -0.42 -14.92 -4.99
C PHE A 188 -0.98 -15.95 -5.97
N ASP A 189 -0.37 -17.12 -6.06
CA ASP A 189 -0.86 -18.21 -6.92
C ASP A 189 -2.28 -18.66 -6.50
N GLN A 190 -2.52 -18.87 -5.20
CA GLN A 190 -3.85 -19.24 -4.71
C GLN A 190 -4.89 -18.14 -4.95
N VAL A 191 -4.50 -16.88 -4.81
CA VAL A 191 -5.37 -15.72 -5.02
C VAL A 191 -5.75 -15.60 -6.50
N VAL A 192 -4.77 -15.63 -7.41
CA VAL A 192 -4.99 -15.54 -8.86
C VAL A 192 -5.79 -16.74 -9.37
N MET A 193 -5.48 -17.94 -8.90
CA MET A 193 -6.23 -19.15 -9.27
C MET A 193 -7.70 -19.02 -8.88
N ARG A 194 -8.00 -18.50 -7.69
CA ARG A 194 -9.39 -18.31 -7.24
C ARG A 194 -10.09 -17.15 -7.93
N ALA A 195 -9.38 -16.06 -8.21
CA ALA A 195 -9.96 -14.87 -8.80
C ALA A 195 -10.21 -15.04 -10.32
N GLY A 196 -9.26 -15.65 -11.03
CA GLY A 196 -9.23 -15.74 -12.49
C GLY A 196 -9.23 -17.15 -13.06
N GLY A 197 -8.87 -18.17 -12.27
CA GLY A 197 -8.65 -19.53 -12.77
C GLY A 197 -7.31 -19.71 -13.50
N LEU A 198 -6.36 -18.81 -13.26
CA LEU A 198 -5.03 -18.81 -13.88
C LEU A 198 -3.96 -19.13 -12.83
N GLY A 199 -2.83 -19.68 -13.25
CA GLY A 199 -1.62 -19.73 -12.41
C GLY A 199 -0.93 -18.36 -12.35
N TRP A 200 -0.09 -18.15 -11.33
CA TRP A 200 0.66 -16.89 -11.17
C TRP A 200 1.48 -16.51 -12.42
N LEU A 201 2.18 -17.48 -13.02
CA LEU A 201 3.02 -17.25 -14.21
C LEU A 201 2.21 -16.74 -15.40
N GLU A 202 1.04 -17.33 -15.66
CA GLU A 202 0.17 -16.92 -16.76
C GLU A 202 -0.43 -15.54 -16.50
N PHE A 203 -0.82 -15.25 -15.26
CA PHE A 203 -1.24 -13.90 -14.87
C PHE A 203 -0.14 -12.88 -15.13
N MET A 204 1.11 -13.18 -14.75
CA MET A 204 2.24 -12.28 -14.96
C MET A 204 2.49 -11.98 -16.43
N GLN A 205 2.44 -12.99 -17.30
CA GLN A 205 2.56 -12.79 -18.75
C GLN A 205 1.46 -11.86 -19.29
N ARG A 206 0.21 -12.09 -18.88
CA ARG A 206 -0.92 -11.24 -19.30
C ARG A 206 -0.81 -9.82 -18.75
N PHE A 207 -0.38 -9.68 -17.50
CA PHE A 207 -0.15 -8.39 -16.86
C PHE A 207 0.95 -7.62 -17.58
N GLU A 208 2.07 -8.25 -17.90
CA GLU A 208 3.19 -7.63 -18.64
C GLU A 208 2.74 -7.09 -20.00
N ILE A 209 2.06 -7.91 -20.80
CA ILE A 209 1.55 -7.49 -22.12
C ILE A 209 0.58 -6.32 -21.93
N TYR A 210 -0.30 -6.40 -20.92
CA TYR A 210 -1.27 -5.36 -20.64
C TYR A 210 -0.61 -4.02 -20.29
N VAL A 211 0.40 -4.02 -19.41
CA VAL A 211 1.03 -2.78 -18.96
C VAL A 211 1.99 -2.19 -20.00
N THR A 212 2.66 -3.02 -20.80
CA THR A 212 3.66 -2.59 -21.78
C THR A 212 3.11 -2.34 -23.19
N ASN A 213 2.03 -3.02 -23.58
CA ASN A 213 1.41 -2.89 -24.88
C ASN A 213 -0.13 -2.78 -24.77
N PRO A 214 -0.65 -1.69 -24.18
CA PRO A 214 -2.09 -1.53 -23.94
C PRO A 214 -2.92 -1.51 -25.24
N THR A 215 -2.33 -1.13 -26.37
CA THR A 215 -2.98 -1.10 -27.68
C THR A 215 -3.34 -2.48 -28.23
N SER A 216 -2.64 -3.53 -27.79
CA SER A 216 -2.91 -4.92 -28.21
C SER A 216 -4.23 -5.51 -27.65
N PHE A 217 -4.90 -4.81 -26.73
CA PHE A 217 -6.16 -5.22 -26.09
C PHE A 217 -7.42 -4.48 -26.59
N LEU A 218 -7.34 -3.75 -27.71
CA LEU A 218 -8.50 -3.11 -28.35
C LEU A 218 -8.78 -3.82 -29.68
N PRO A 219 -9.79 -4.71 -29.74
CA PRO A 219 -11.18 -4.23 -29.80
C PRO A 219 -12.16 -5.02 -28.91
N GLN A 220 -13.14 -4.31 -28.32
CA GLN A 220 -14.27 -4.82 -27.49
C GLN A 220 -13.99 -5.11 -26.00
N GLY A 221 -13.27 -4.20 -25.32
CA GLY A 221 -13.39 -3.93 -23.87
C GLY A 221 -12.53 -4.77 -22.90
N PRO A 222 -12.28 -4.29 -21.65
CA PRO A 222 -12.88 -3.11 -21.01
C PRO A 222 -11.86 -2.04 -20.58
N ILE A 223 -12.16 -0.79 -20.95
CA ILE A 223 -11.64 0.47 -20.38
C ILE A 223 -11.71 0.49 -18.83
N ILE A 224 -12.58 -0.34 -18.25
CA ILE A 224 -12.82 -0.50 -16.80
C ILE A 224 -11.58 -1.01 -16.04
N LEU A 225 -10.79 -1.93 -16.61
CA LEU A 225 -9.59 -2.43 -15.92
C LEU A 225 -8.51 -1.34 -15.82
N LEU A 226 -8.39 -0.52 -16.87
CA LEU A 226 -7.48 0.63 -16.94
C LEU A 226 -7.90 1.72 -15.94
N GLN A 227 -9.19 2.02 -15.83
CA GLN A 227 -9.72 2.96 -14.83
C GLN A 227 -9.53 2.46 -13.40
N GLN A 228 -9.74 1.16 -13.15
CA GLN A 228 -9.59 0.55 -11.84
C GLN A 228 -8.11 0.44 -11.39
N MET A 229 -7.18 0.20 -12.32
CA MET A 229 -5.74 0.15 -12.02
C MET A 229 -5.13 1.55 -11.86
N LYS A 230 -5.63 2.55 -12.60
CA LYS A 230 -5.24 3.96 -12.40
C LYS A 230 -5.64 4.49 -11.03
N SER A 231 -6.84 4.15 -10.53
CA SER A 231 -7.28 4.52 -9.17
C SER A 231 -6.39 3.91 -8.07
N ILE A 232 -5.84 2.71 -8.29
CA ILE A 232 -4.90 2.07 -7.37
C ILE A 232 -3.58 2.84 -7.29
N CYS A 233 -3.05 3.31 -8.43
CA CYS A 233 -1.74 3.98 -8.49
C CYS A 233 -1.76 5.43 -7.98
N ILE A 234 -2.88 6.14 -8.11
CA ILE A 234 -3.03 7.53 -7.58
C ILE A 234 -2.90 7.55 -6.05
N SER A 235 -3.22 6.45 -5.36
CA SER A 235 -3.07 6.37 -3.90
C SER A 235 -1.62 6.27 -3.41
N SER A 236 -0.64 6.17 -4.31
CA SER A 236 0.71 5.73 -3.97
C SER A 236 1.82 6.66 -4.46
N ILE A 237 1.51 7.90 -4.83
CA ILE A 237 2.47 8.86 -5.38
C ILE A 237 2.99 9.81 -4.28
N LEU A 238 4.30 9.68 -4.03
CA LEU A 238 5.22 10.54 -3.25
C LEU A 238 5.18 10.41 -1.71
N HIS A 239 6.24 9.81 -1.15
CA HIS A 239 7.27 10.44 -0.31
C HIS A 239 8.28 9.36 0.12
N ALA A 240 9.42 9.28 -0.55
CA ALA A 240 10.61 8.65 0.05
C ALA A 240 11.12 9.62 1.13
N PRO A 241 11.23 9.22 2.41
CA PRO A 241 11.83 10.09 3.40
C PRO A 241 13.32 10.25 3.08
N GLN A 242 13.80 11.50 2.98
CA GLN A 242 15.21 11.77 3.21
C GLN A 242 15.47 11.54 4.70
N ILE A 243 15.90 10.33 5.04
CA ILE A 243 16.48 10.04 6.34
C ILE A 243 17.87 10.68 6.32
N ASN A 244 17.96 11.92 6.81
CA ASN A 244 19.23 12.53 7.13
C ASN A 244 19.83 11.80 8.33
N GLY A 245 20.81 10.93 8.08
CA GLY A 245 21.65 10.37 9.13
C GLY A 245 22.19 8.98 8.82
N ILE A 246 23.48 8.95 8.49
CA ILE A 246 24.37 7.78 8.50
C ILE A 246 24.27 6.87 7.26
N GLN A 247 24.99 7.26 6.20
CA GLN A 247 25.71 6.29 5.38
C GLN A 247 27.18 6.68 5.32
N LYS A 248 28.00 5.87 5.98
CA LYS A 248 29.43 5.77 5.73
C LYS A 248 29.63 5.21 4.32
N GLU A 249 30.62 5.77 3.65
CA GLU A 249 31.13 5.45 2.33
C GLU A 249 31.15 3.95 2.01
N THR A 250 30.66 3.58 0.83
CA THR A 250 31.38 2.62 0.00
C THR A 250 31.25 3.02 -1.47
N ARG A 251 32.39 3.42 -2.03
CA ARG A 251 32.63 3.85 -3.39
C ARG A 251 32.75 2.60 -4.27
N MET A 252 31.89 2.43 -5.28
CA MET A 252 32.21 1.61 -6.46
C MET A 252 31.54 2.19 -7.72
N GLN A 253 32.21 1.96 -8.84
CA GLN A 253 32.25 2.78 -10.05
C GLN A 253 31.10 2.49 -11.03
N ASN A 254 30.75 3.56 -11.76
CA ASN A 254 30.14 3.64 -13.10
C ASN A 254 29.99 2.35 -13.90
N THR A 255 28.79 2.16 -14.47
CA THR A 255 28.64 1.95 -15.92
C THR A 255 27.34 2.56 -16.42
N GLN A 256 27.47 3.32 -17.50
CA GLN A 256 26.46 4.08 -18.22
C GLN A 256 25.45 3.16 -18.92
N PHE A 257 24.16 3.52 -18.89
CA PHE A 257 23.28 3.41 -20.06
C PHE A 257 22.31 4.58 -20.06
N ALA A 258 22.54 5.51 -21.00
CA ALA A 258 21.61 6.56 -21.37
C ALA A 258 20.84 6.06 -22.59
N ASP A 259 19.50 6.05 -22.53
CA ASP A 259 18.69 6.39 -23.69
C ASP A 259 17.43 7.11 -23.21
N LYS A 260 17.37 8.41 -23.48
CA LYS A 260 16.25 9.30 -23.19
C LYS A 260 15.31 9.25 -24.39
N ARG A 261 14.14 8.64 -24.23
CA ARG A 261 12.96 8.99 -25.03
C ARG A 261 11.87 9.47 -24.08
N THR A 262 11.86 10.79 -23.89
CA THR A 262 10.74 11.54 -23.34
C THR A 262 9.55 11.42 -24.28
N PHE A 263 8.51 10.70 -23.86
CA PHE A 263 7.17 10.86 -24.41
C PHE A 263 6.42 11.85 -23.53
N ASP A 264 6.32 13.07 -24.02
CA ASP A 264 5.48 14.13 -23.46
C ASP A 264 4.03 13.85 -23.86
N ALA A 265 3.28 13.21 -22.96
CA ALA A 265 1.83 13.15 -23.03
C ALA A 265 1.28 13.42 -21.63
N LYS A 266 1.28 14.70 -21.23
CA LYS A 266 0.48 15.18 -20.11
C LYS A 266 -0.99 14.98 -20.46
N VAL A 267 -1.58 13.89 -19.97
CA VAL A 267 -3.03 13.77 -19.89
C VAL A 267 -3.43 14.24 -18.49
N ASP A 268 -3.96 15.45 -18.44
CA ASP A 268 -4.62 16.03 -17.28
C ASP A 268 -5.85 15.18 -16.93
N VAL A 269 -5.89 14.61 -15.73
CA VAL A 269 -6.98 13.74 -15.28
C VAL A 269 -7.78 14.46 -14.22
N THR A 270 -8.47 15.52 -14.65
CA THR A 270 -9.59 16.08 -13.88
C THR A 270 -10.84 15.25 -14.18
N THR A 271 -11.48 14.77 -13.10
CA THR A 271 -12.86 14.24 -13.06
C THR A 271 -13.05 12.79 -13.53
N ILE A 272 -13.59 11.93 -12.65
CA ILE A 272 -14.87 11.22 -12.82
C ILE A 272 -15.19 10.44 -11.54
N TYR A 273 -16.42 10.64 -11.06
CA TYR A 273 -17.02 10.06 -9.86
C TYR A 273 -17.60 8.65 -10.12
N PHE A 274 -17.60 7.85 -9.04
CA PHE A 274 -18.28 6.56 -8.79
C PHE A 274 -17.70 5.29 -9.43
#